data_AF-A0A1I6PF16-F1
#
_entry.id   AF-A0A1I6PF16-F1
#
_cell.length_a   1.000
_cell.length_b   1.000
_cell.length_c   1.000
_cell.angle_alpha   90.00
_cell.angle_beta   90.00
_cell.angle_gamma   90.00
#
_symmetry.space_group_name_H-M   'P 1'
#
loop_
_entity.id
_entity.type
_entity.pdbx_description
1 polymer ?
#
loop_
_entity_poly.entity_id
_entity_poly.type
_entity_poly.pdbx_seq_one_letter_code
_entity_poly.pdbx_strand_id
1 'polypeptide(L)' 'MKGITWEEAFCGEGNNCFRLGTDAEGNAYIAVAGREDVYLTDSREALATMIRDIKAGKADHLL' A
#
# COMPACT_ATOMS: atom_id res chain seq x y z
N MET A 1 -18.22 3.24 -1.68
CA MET A 1 -16.78 3.52 -1.84
C MET A 1 -16.60 5.02 -2.01
N LYS A 2 -16.39 5.77 -0.92
CA LYS A 2 -16.19 7.21 -0.95
C LYS A 2 -15.20 7.56 0.16
N GLY A 3 -14.00 8.00 -0.19
CA GLY A 3 -13.03 8.48 0.80
C GLY A 3 -11.57 8.28 0.40
N ILE A 4 -11.26 7.29 -0.45
CA ILE A 4 -9.88 7.03 -0.86
C ILE A 4 -9.50 7.96 -2.01
N THR A 5 -8.42 8.72 -1.81
CA THR A 5 -7.78 9.54 -2.84
C THR A 5 -6.64 8.73 -3.45
N TRP A 6 -6.72 8.43 -4.75
CA TRP A 6 -5.73 7.62 -5.45
C TRP A 6 -4.70 8.49 -6.18
N GLU A 7 -3.43 8.15 -6.04
CA GLU A 7 -2.32 8.76 -6.77
C GLU A 7 -2.25 8.23 -8.21
N GLU A 8 -1.36 8.79 -9.03
CA GLU A 8 -1.05 8.25 -10.36
C GLU A 8 -0.52 6.81 -10.25
N ALA A 9 -0.77 6.01 -11.29
CA ALA A 9 -0.33 4.62 -11.27
C ALA A 9 1.19 4.51 -11.37
N PHE A 10 1.78 3.71 -10.49
CA PHE A 10 3.17 3.28 -10.56
C PHE A 10 3.25 1.98 -11.37
N CYS A 11 3.92 2.01 -12.52
CA CYS A 11 4.07 0.86 -13.41
C CYS A 11 5.51 0.35 -13.44
N GLY A 12 5.69 -0.91 -13.03
CA GLY A 12 6.96 -1.64 -13.19
C GLY A 12 7.06 -2.40 -14.52
N GLU A 13 8.14 -3.16 -14.71
CA GLU A 13 8.28 -4.05 -15.85
C GLU A 13 7.14 -5.09 -15.90
N GLY A 14 6.71 -5.44 -17.13
CA GLY A 14 5.72 -6.49 -17.35
C GLY A 14 4.25 -6.07 -17.16
N ASN A 15 3.90 -4.79 -17.33
CA ASN A 15 2.52 -4.26 -17.17
C ASN A 15 1.93 -4.41 -15.75
N ASN A 16 2.78 -4.51 -14.73
CA ASN A 16 2.34 -4.49 -13.33
C ASN A 16 2.18 -3.04 -12.86
N CYS A 17 0.98 -2.49 -13.03
CA CYS A 17 0.63 -1.14 -12.60
C CYS A 17 -0.20 -1.16 -11.32
N PHE A 18 0.29 -0.47 -10.29
CA PHE A 18 -0.37 -0.34 -9.00
C PHE A 18 -0.71 1.13 -8.71
N ARG A 19 -1.75 1.35 -7.89
CA ARG A 19 -2.07 2.66 -7.34
C ARG A 19 -1.96 2.62 -5.83
N LEU A 20 -1.40 3.69 -5.30
CA LEU A 20 -1.40 3.98 -3.88
C LEU A 20 -2.53 4.96 -3.59
N GLY A 21 -3.21 4.77 -2.48
CA GLY A 21 -4.29 5.66 -2.06
C GLY A 21 -4.31 5.86 -0.55
N THR A 22 -4.92 6.97 -0.13
CA THR A 22 -5.14 7.27 1.28
C THR A 22 -6.57 7.72 1.53
N ASP A 23 -7.16 7.29 2.64
CA ASP A 23 -8.47 7.78 3.08
C ASP A 23 -8.38 9.00 4.00
N ALA A 24 -9.53 9.50 4.44
CA ALA A 24 -9.62 10.64 5.36
C ALA A 24 -9.11 10.35 6.78
N GLU A 25 -8.95 9.07 7.15
CA GLU A 25 -8.45 8.62 8.46
C GLU A 25 -6.92 8.41 8.44
N GLY A 26 -6.31 8.47 7.25
CA GLY A 26 -4.88 8.26 7.03
C GLY A 26 -4.49 6.80 6.86
N ASN A 27 -5.44 5.91 6.58
CA ASN A 27 -5.12 4.54 6.18
C ASN A 27 -4.57 4.51 4.76
N ALA A 28 -3.57 3.68 4.54
CA ALA A 28 -2.96 3.50 3.23
C ALA A 28 -3.57 2.30 2.50
N TYR A 29 -3.69 2.42 1.19
CA TYR A 29 -4.29 1.45 0.30
C TYR A 29 -3.39 1.16 -0.91
N ILE A 30 -3.40 -0.10 -1.35
CA ILE A 30 -2.73 -0.53 -2.59
C ILE A 30 -3.74 -1.29 -3.44
N ALA A 31 -3.86 -0.92 -4.71
CA ALA A 31 -4.71 -1.61 -5.67
C ALA A 31 -3.98 -1.79 -7.01
N VAL A 32 -4.44 -2.75 -7.82
CA VAL A 32 -4.06 -2.83 -9.23
C VAL A 32 -4.77 -1.70 -9.99
N ALA A 33 -4.08 -1.04 -10.91
CA ALA A 33 -4.68 0.02 -11.72
C ALA A 33 -5.91 -0.50 -12.49
N GLY A 34 -7.04 0.20 -12.37
CA GLY A 34 -8.32 -0.22 -12.94
C GLY A 34 -9.10 -1.27 -12.13
N ARG A 35 -8.60 -1.66 -10.95
CA ARG A 35 -9.30 -2.51 -9.96
C ARG A 35 -9.28 -1.87 -8.57
N GLU A 36 -9.47 -0.55 -8.51
CA GLU A 36 -9.48 0.23 -7.27
C GLU A 36 -10.65 -0.10 -6.33
N ASP A 37 -11.54 -1.02 -6.71
CA ASP A 37 -12.58 -1.60 -5.89
C ASP A 37 -12.09 -2.80 -5.06
N VAL A 38 -11.01 -3.46 -5.48
CA VAL A 38 -10.40 -4.63 -4.83
C VAL A 38 -9.00 -4.25 -4.31
N TYR A 39 -8.98 -3.41 -3.28
CA TYR A 39 -7.75 -2.91 -2.68
C TYR A 39 -7.34 -3.68 -1.42
N LEU A 40 -6.04 -3.66 -1.14
CA LEU A 40 -5.48 -3.99 0.16
C LEU A 40 -5.44 -2.73 1.02
N THR A 41 -5.78 -2.87 2.30
CA THR A 41 -5.67 -1.79 3.30
C THR A 41 -4.63 -2.19 4.31
N ASP A 42 -3.81 -1.24 4.75
CA ASP A 42 -2.98 -1.38 5.94
C ASP A 42 -3.46 -0.37 6.99
N SER A 43 -3.43 -0.73 8.27
CA SER A 43 -3.75 0.22 9.33
C SER A 43 -2.50 0.98 9.74
N ARG A 44 -2.66 2.16 10.34
CA ARG A 44 -1.51 2.93 10.83
C ARG A 44 -0.71 2.14 11.88
N GLU A 45 -1.38 1.34 12.70
CA GLU A 45 -0.75 0.45 13.67
C GLU A 45 0.04 -0.70 13.00
N ALA A 46 -0.53 -1.32 11.97
CA ALA A 46 0.10 -2.42 11.25
C ALA A 46 1.30 -1.94 10.43
N LEU A 47 1.21 -0.80 9.74
CA LEU A 47 2.34 -0.14 9.10
C LEU A 47 3.43 0.24 10.10
N ALA A 48 3.05 0.84 11.24
CA ALA A 48 4.02 1.20 12.29
C ALA A 48 4.73 -0.05 12.85
N THR A 49 4.02 -1.17 12.96
CA THR A 49 4.57 -2.45 13.40
C THR A 49 5.54 -2.99 12.35
N MET A 50 5.15 -3.01 11.07
CA MET A 50 6.01 -3.43 9.97
C MET A 50 7.30 -2.59 9.91
N ILE A 51 7.21 -1.26 10.00
CA ILE A 51 8.38 -0.37 9.99
C ILE A 51 9.32 -0.67 11.17
N ARG A 52 8.78 -0.89 12.38
CA ARG A 52 9.60 -1.26 13.55
C ARG A 52 10.28 -2.61 13.35
N ASP A 53 9.56 -3.57 12.77
CA ASP A 53 10.06 -4.92 12.52
C ASP A 53 11.16 -4.94 11.45
N ILE A 54 11.02 -4.17 10.36
CA ILE A 54 12.07 -3.95 9.36
C ILE A 54 13.31 -3.32 10.04
N LYS A 55 13.13 -2.26 10.84
CA LYS A 55 14.24 -1.63 11.58
C LYS A 55 14.91 -2.56 12.59
N ALA A 56 14.19 -3.57 13.07
CA ALA A 56 14.71 -4.60 13.97
C ALA A 56 15.38 -5.77 13.22
N GLY A 57 15.54 -5.69 11.89
CA GLY A 57 16.18 -6.71 11.07
C GLY A 57 15.29 -7.94 10.80
N LYS A 58 14.00 -7.90 11.15
CA LYS A 58 13.12 -9.06 10.96
C LYS A 58 12.82 -9.34 9.49
N ALA A 59 13.02 -8.37 8.59
CA ALA A 59 12.80 -8.50 7.16
C ALA A 59 14.09 -8.79 6.37
N ASP A 60 15.25 -8.89 7.03
CA ASP A 60 16.55 -9.02 6.35
C ASP A 60 16.70 -10.32 5.54
N HIS A 61 15.85 -11.31 5.80
CA HIS A 61 15.80 -12.58 5.08
C HIS A 61 14.97 -12.55 3.79
N LEU A 62 14.38 -11.39 3.45
CA LEU A 62 13.54 -11.22 2.26
C LEU A 62 14.31 -10.68 1.04
N LEU A 63 15.62 -10.44 1.16
CA LEU A 63 16.51 -9.91 0.10
C LEU A 63 17.60 -10.92 -0.29
#